data_AF-A0A944YTR4-F1
#
_entry.id   AF-A0A944YTR4-F1
#
_cell.length_a   1.000
_cell.length_b   1.000
_cell.length_c   1.000
_cell.angle_alpha   90.00
_cell.angle_beta   90.00
_cell.angle_gamma   90.00
#
_symmetry.space_group_name_H-M   'P 1'
#
loop_
_entity.id
_entity.type
_entity.pdbx_description
1 polymer ?
#
loop_
_entity_poly.entity_id
_entity_poly.type
_entity_poly.pdbx_seq_one_letter_code
_entity_poly.pdbx_strand_id
1 'polypeptide(L)' 'MTGARPILIIDDLLSELDNSHKDMLLQKIEYYQTFITSITKPENKDINIVTI' A
#
# COMPACT_ATOMS: atom_id res chain seq x y z
N MET A 1 21.07 -16.58 5.90
CA MET A 1 20.22 -15.38 5.81
C MET A 1 18.91 -15.81 5.20
N THR A 2 17.79 -15.73 5.91
CA THR A 2 16.48 -16.15 5.37
C THR A 2 16.02 -15.10 4.36
N GLY A 3 16.06 -15.40 3.06
CA GLY A 3 15.57 -14.54 1.98
C GLY A 3 14.05 -14.39 1.94
N ALA A 4 13.39 -14.48 3.10
CA ALA A 4 11.95 -14.37 3.24
C ALA A 4 11.51 -12.94 2.98
N ARG A 5 10.52 -12.75 2.11
CA ARG A 5 9.93 -11.44 1.85
C ARG A 5 8.99 -11.09 3.01
N PRO A 6 9.17 -9.94 3.69
CA PRO A 6 8.26 -9.51 4.74
C PRO A 6 6.87 -9.18 4.17
N ILE A 7 5.88 -9.25 5.04
CA ILE A 7 4.56 -8.66 4.80
C ILE A 7 4.61 -7.21 5.28
N LEU A 8 4.12 -6.29 4.45
CA LEU A 8 4.03 -4.88 4.79
C LEU A 8 2.65 -4.57 5.40
N ILE A 9 2.63 -3.75 6.44
CA ILE A 9 1.41 -3.22 7.05
C ILE A 9 1.57 -1.70 7.10
N ILE A 10 0.65 -0.98 6.46
CA ILE A 10 0.67 0.47 6.34
C ILE A 10 -0.60 1.00 6.98
N ASP A 11 -0.45 1.78 8.05
CA ASP A 11 -1.58 2.31 8.82
C ASP A 11 -1.84 3.78 8.52
N ASP A 12 -3.00 4.06 7.93
CA ASP A 12 -3.57 5.37 7.53
C ASP A 12 -2.66 6.36 6.78
N LEU A 13 -1.45 5.93 6.37
CA LEU A 13 -0.45 6.77 5.72
C LEU A 13 -0.92 7.32 4.38
N LEU A 14 -1.75 6.57 3.65
CA LEU A 14 -2.22 7.00 2.33
C LEU A 14 -3.11 8.24 2.41
N SER A 15 -3.79 8.50 3.53
CA SER A 15 -4.64 9.69 3.65
C SER A 15 -3.83 10.99 3.65
N GLU A 16 -2.56 10.94 4.07
CA GLU A 16 -1.66 12.09 4.19
C GLU A 16 -0.82 12.36 2.92
N LEU A 17 -0.80 11.42 1.98
CA LEU A 17 0.03 11.51 0.78
C LEU A 17 -0.73 12.12 -0.41
N ASP A 18 -0.03 12.95 -1.17
CA ASP A 18 -0.50 13.36 -2.50
C ASP A 18 -0.41 12.21 -3.51
N ASN A 19 -1.03 12.41 -4.68
CA ASN A 19 -1.11 11.38 -5.71
C ASN A 19 0.27 10.93 -6.22
N SER A 20 1.26 11.84 -6.30
CA SER A 20 2.60 11.50 -6.80
C SER A 20 3.35 10.58 -5.83
N HIS A 21 3.22 10.83 -4.53
CA HIS A 21 3.84 10.00 -3.49
C HIS A 21 3.11 8.67 -3.32
N LYS A 22 1.78 8.65 -3.48
CA LYS A 22 0.97 7.43 -3.53
C LYS A 22 1.44 6.52 -4.66
N ASP A 23 1.57 7.04 -5.87
CA ASP A 23 2.01 6.27 -7.03
C ASP A 23 3.43 5.72 -6.83
N MET A 24 4.34 6.53 -6.27
CA MET A 24 5.70 6.08 -5.94
C MET A 24 5.68 4.96 -4.88
N LEU A 25 4.85 5.08 -3.84
CA LEU A 25 4.73 4.07 -2.79
C LEU A 25 4.18 2.76 -3.34
N LEU A 26 3.09 2.84 -4.13
CA LEU A 26 2.44 1.70 -4.77
C LEU A 26 3.42 0.92 -5.67
N GLN A 27 4.24 1.62 -6.46
CA GLN A 27 5.29 0.99 -7.27
C GLN A 27 6.35 0.26 -6.43
N LYS A 28 6.70 0.78 -5.25
CA LYS A 28 7.71 0.16 -4.38
C LYS A 28 7.17 -1.07 -3.65
N ILE A 29 5.90 -1.07 -3.28
CA ILE A 29 5.28 -2.15 -2.49
C ILE A 29 4.72 -3.28 -3.36
N GLU A 30 4.67 -3.12 -4.68
CA GLU A 30 4.15 -4.12 -5.64
C GLU A 30 4.75 -5.53 -5.44
N TYR A 31 6.01 -5.62 -5.01
CA TYR A 31 6.71 -6.90 -4.82
C TYR A 31 6.50 -7.56 -3.45
N TYR A 32 5.70 -6.93 -2.58
CA TYR A 32 5.43 -7.35 -1.21
C TYR A 32 3.94 -7.54 -0.99
N GLN A 33 3.58 -8.59 -0.24
CA GLN A 33 2.22 -8.69 0.30
C GLN A 33 2.01 -7.54 1.28
N THR A 34 1.05 -6.67 1.00
CA THR A 34 0.83 -5.44 1.76
C THR A 34 -0.62 -5.32 2.21
N PHE A 35 -0.81 -4.99 3.49
CA PHE A 35 -2.08 -4.58 4.07
C PHE A 35 -2.06 -3.08 4.30
N ILE A 36 -3.10 -2.38 3.85
CA ILE A 36 -3.19 -0.93 4.00
C ILE A 36 -4.55 -0.61 4.63
N THR A 37 -4.52 0.09 5.76
CA THR A 37 -5.69 0.73 6.35
C THR A 37 -5.68 2.20 5.96
N SER A 38 -6.86 2.76 5.75
CA SER A 38 -7.03 4.16 5.38
C SER A 38 -8.41 4.61 5.81
N ILE A 39 -8.51 5.82 6.39
CA ILE A 39 -9.80 6.46 6.67
C ILE A 39 -10.50 6.94 5.38
N THR A 40 -9.76 7.00 4.27
CA THR A 40 -10.28 7.38 2.96
C THR A 40 -10.38 6.18 2.03
N LYS A 41 -11.50 6.09 1.31
CA LYS A 41 -11.73 5.02 0.33
C LYS A 41 -10.86 5.28 -0.91
N PRO A 42 -10.00 4.33 -1.33
CA PRO A 42 -9.22 4.52 -2.53
C PRO A 42 -10.13 4.60 -3.77
N GLU A 43 -9.90 5.61 -4.62
CA GLU A 43 -10.70 5.86 -5.83
C GLU A 43 -10.29 4.95 -7.01
N ASN A 44 -9.09 4.35 -6.96
CA ASN A 44 -8.54 3.48 -8.00
C ASN A 44 -8.78 1.99 -7.71
N LYS A 45 -9.42 1.29 -8.65
CA LYS A 45 -9.84 -0.12 -8.55
C LYS A 45 -8.82 -1.15 -9.05
N ASP A 46 -7.66 -0.73 -9.55
CA ASP A 46 -6.80 -1.60 -10.37
C ASP A 46 -5.62 -2.26 -9.63
N ILE A 47 -5.75 -2.46 -8.33
CA ILE A 47 -4.71 -3.12 -7.52
C ILE A 47 -5.42 -4.11 -6.59
N ASN A 48 -4.84 -5.30 -6.39
CA ASN A 48 -5.30 -6.30 -5.41
C ASN A 48 -5.12 -5.81 -3.96
N ILE A 49 -5.58 -4.59 -3.66
CA ILE A 49 -5.58 -3.99 -2.33
C ILE A 49 -6.86 -4.45 -1.64
N VAL A 50 -6.70 -5.38 -0.71
CA VAL A 50 -7.75 -5.68 0.26
C VAL A 50 -7.74 -4.53 1.28
N THR A 51 -8.71 -3.63 1.15
CA THR A 51 -9.01 -2.64 2.20
C THR A 51 -9.85 -3.34 3.26
N ILE A 52 -9.37 -3.39 4.50
CA ILE A 52 -10.06 -3.99 5.65
C ILE A 52 -10.69 -2.88 6.50
#